data_AF-A0A0J9EP89-F1
#
_entry.id   AF-A0A0J9EP89-F1
#
_cell.length_a   1.000
_cell.length_b   1.000
_cell.length_c   1.000
_cell.angle_alpha   90.00
_cell.angle_beta   90.00
_cell.angle_gamma   90.00
#
_symmetry.space_group_name_H-M   'P 1'
#
loop_
_entity.id
_entity.type
_entity.pdbx_description
1 polymer ?
#
loop_
_entity_poly.entity_id
_entity_poly.type
_entity_poly.pdbx_seq_one_letter_code
_entity_poly.pdbx_strand_id
1 'polypeptide(L)'
;MKEEQARLAETEFTNTIRNLGYVFQTEAEQKESMISPTPDVRFLDPIPISGHLCFWLEYKNYFGFKANPFIASQNKTQLKKYIAKIGPGGVVFRLGFETDHLNIKGVKAFHEEDLLQCLRASIFKVA
;
A
#
# COMPACT_ATOMS: atom_id res chain seq x y z
N MET A 1 -8.06 11.19 18.50
CA MET A 1 -9.06 11.33 17.41
C MET A 1 -8.46 11.11 16.02
N LYS A 2 -7.44 11.86 15.58
CA LYS A 2 -6.83 11.66 14.25
C LYS A 2 -6.14 10.30 14.04
N GLU A 3 -5.40 9.82 15.04
CA GLU A 3 -4.74 8.50 14.96
C GLU A 3 -5.74 7.35 14.93
N GLU A 4 -6.81 7.45 15.72
CA GLU A 4 -7.89 6.47 15.70
C GLU A 4 -8.59 6.42 14.35
N GLN A 5 -8.89 7.59 13.76
CA GLN A 5 -9.44 7.66 12.40
C GLN A 5 -8.49 7.08 11.35
N ALA A 6 -7.18 7.25 11.50
CA ALA A 6 -6.19 6.64 10.61
C ALA A 6 -6.21 5.11 10.71
N ARG A 7 -6.22 4.56 11.93
CA ARG A 7 -6.31 3.11 12.17
C ARG A 7 -7.60 2.51 11.65
N LEU A 8 -8.73 3.18 11.86
CA LEU A 8 -10.02 2.73 11.35
C LEU A 8 -10.03 2.69 9.82
N ALA A 9 -9.49 3.71 9.16
CA ALA A 9 -9.40 3.73 7.70
C ALA A 9 -8.48 2.64 7.14
N GLU A 10 -7.33 2.40 7.78
CA GLU A 10 -6.43 1.30 7.41
C GLU A 10 -7.09 -0.08 7.61
N THR A 11 -7.82 -0.26 8.71
CA THR A 11 -8.58 -1.48 8.98
C THR A 11 -9.68 -1.69 7.94
N GLU A 12 -10.42 -0.64 7.58
CA GLU A 12 -11.43 -0.67 6.52
C GLU A 12 -10.83 -1.06 5.16
N PHE A 13 -9.69 -0.45 4.81
CA PHE A 13 -8.96 -0.74 3.59
C PHE A 13 -8.47 -2.19 3.51
N THR A 14 -7.80 -2.67 4.55
CA THR A 14 -7.29 -4.05 4.62
C THR A 14 -8.44 -5.08 4.60
N ASN A 15 -9.51 -4.84 5.36
CA ASN A 15 -10.70 -5.71 5.31
C ASN A 15 -11.34 -5.74 3.92
N THR A 16 -11.35 -4.62 3.21
CA THR A 16 -11.85 -4.59 1.83
C THR A 16 -11.02 -5.48 0.91
N ILE A 17 -9.69 -5.39 0.97
CA ILE A 17 -8.80 -6.27 0.18
C ILE A 17 -9.00 -7.74 0.55
N ARG A 18 -9.16 -8.06 1.84
CA ARG A 18 -9.42 -9.43 2.31
C ARG A 18 -10.76 -9.96 1.83
N ASN A 19 -11.81 -9.13 1.84
CA ASN A 19 -13.15 -9.48 1.33
C ASN A 19 -13.17 -9.69 -0.19
N LEU A 20 -12.20 -9.12 -0.91
CA LEU A 20 -11.95 -9.41 -2.32
C LEU A 20 -11.22 -10.76 -2.53
N GLY A 21 -10.86 -11.47 -1.47
CA GLY A 21 -10.24 -12.81 -1.56
C GLY A 21 -8.72 -12.80 -1.68
N TYR A 22 -8.06 -11.65 -1.54
CA TYR A 22 -6.61 -11.58 -1.53
C TYR A 22 -6.03 -12.02 -0.18
N VAL A 23 -4.93 -12.77 -0.23
CA VAL A 23 -4.23 -13.28 0.94
C VAL A 23 -2.96 -12.46 1.19
N PHE A 24 -2.85 -11.92 2.40
CA PHE A 24 -1.74 -11.05 2.80
C PHE A 24 -1.62 -11.01 4.34
N GLN A 25 -0.51 -10.48 4.83
CA GLN A 25 -0.27 -10.17 6.23
C GLN A 25 -0.43 -8.66 6.46
N THR A 26 -1.10 -8.29 7.54
CA THR A 26 -1.21 -6.93 8.08
C THR A 26 0.05 -6.54 8.86
N GLU A 27 0.21 -5.26 9.20
CA GLU A 27 1.33 -4.80 10.04
C GLU A 27 1.38 -5.56 11.39
N ALA A 28 0.21 -5.76 12.02
CA ALA A 28 0.08 -6.48 13.28
C ALA A 28 0.55 -7.95 13.18
N GLU A 29 0.06 -8.69 12.18
CA GLU A 29 0.44 -10.10 11.96
C GLU A 29 1.95 -10.24 11.66
N GLN A 30 2.55 -9.28 10.94
CA GLN A 30 3.99 -9.26 10.69
C GLN A 30 4.80 -8.98 11.95
N LYS A 31 4.33 -8.08 12.83
CA LYS A 31 4.96 -7.81 14.13
C LYS A 31 4.92 -9.02 15.05
N GLU A 32 3.77 -9.71 15.13
CA GLU A 32 3.62 -10.97 15.88
C GLU A 32 4.57 -12.05 15.37
N SER A 33 4.79 -12.08 14.05
CA SER A 33 5.74 -13.00 13.39
C SER A 33 7.20 -12.53 13.44
N MET A 34 7.50 -11.40 14.09
CA MET A 34 8.84 -10.77 14.15
C MET A 34 9.47 -10.50 12.77
N ILE A 35 8.65 -10.26 11.75
CA ILE A 35 9.10 -9.98 10.39
C ILE A 35 9.34 -8.47 10.23
N SER A 36 10.42 -8.08 9.54
CA SER A 36 10.72 -6.69 9.21
C SER A 36 11.27 -6.56 7.78
N PRO A 37 10.77 -5.61 6.98
CA PRO A 37 9.87 -4.51 7.34
C PRO A 37 8.39 -4.91 7.34
N THR A 38 7.55 -4.04 7.93
CA THR A 38 6.11 -4.25 8.15
C THR A 38 5.26 -3.20 7.42
N PRO A 39 5.12 -3.28 6.08
CA PRO A 39 4.11 -2.49 5.37
C PRO A 39 2.69 -2.86 5.85
N ASP A 40 1.72 -1.98 5.67
CA ASP A 40 0.33 -2.21 6.11
C ASP A 40 -0.32 -3.45 5.48
N VAL A 41 0.05 -3.74 4.23
CA VAL A 41 -0.29 -4.97 3.51
C VAL A 41 0.98 -5.58 2.93
N ARG A 42 1.23 -6.85 3.26
CA ARG A 42 2.27 -7.68 2.62
C ARG A 42 1.64 -8.91 2.00
N PHE A 43 1.57 -8.96 0.68
CA PHE A 43 1.00 -10.12 -0.01
C PHE A 43 1.92 -11.34 0.15
N LEU A 44 1.31 -12.53 0.22
CA LEU A 44 2.09 -13.78 0.20
C LEU A 44 2.70 -14.02 -1.18
N ASP A 45 1.92 -13.76 -2.23
CA ASP A 45 2.36 -13.76 -3.62
C ASP A 45 2.14 -12.38 -4.24
N PRO A 46 3.04 -11.90 -5.11
CA PRO A 46 2.93 -10.56 -5.66
C PRO A 46 1.71 -10.41 -6.58
N ILE A 47 0.98 -9.31 -6.41
CA ILE A 47 -0.26 -9.04 -7.15
C ILE A 47 -0.01 -7.98 -8.23
N PRO A 48 -0.36 -8.23 -9.50
CA PRO A 48 -0.32 -7.20 -10.53
C PRO A 48 -1.48 -6.21 -10.37
N ILE A 49 -1.17 -4.95 -10.08
CA ILE A 49 -2.14 -3.87 -9.92
C ILE A 49 -1.87 -2.81 -10.98
N SER A 50 -2.80 -2.64 -11.93
CA SER A 50 -2.68 -1.70 -13.05
C SER A 50 -1.32 -1.82 -13.79
N GLY A 51 -0.91 -3.06 -14.07
CA GLY A 51 0.35 -3.38 -14.76
C GLY A 51 1.63 -3.26 -13.92
N HIS A 52 1.53 -2.92 -12.63
CA HIS A 52 2.66 -2.87 -11.70
C HIS A 52 2.59 -4.01 -10.70
N LEU A 53 3.67 -4.76 -10.55
CA LEU A 53 3.71 -5.89 -9.61
C LEU A 53 3.89 -5.36 -8.19
N CYS A 54 3.00 -5.75 -7.27
CA CYS A 54 2.99 -5.30 -5.88
C CYS A 54 3.17 -6.47 -4.92
N PHE A 55 4.27 -6.49 -4.17
CA PHE A 55 4.48 -7.39 -3.03
C PHE A 55 3.94 -6.79 -1.73
N TRP A 56 3.77 -5.48 -1.66
CA TRP A 56 3.29 -4.77 -0.50
C TRP A 56 2.52 -3.50 -0.88
N LEU A 57 1.66 -3.04 0.03
CA LEU A 57 1.02 -1.73 -0.01
C LEU A 57 1.19 -1.01 1.33
N GLU A 58 1.44 0.29 1.26
CA GLU A 58 1.48 1.21 2.40
C GLU A 58 0.33 2.22 2.24
N TYR A 59 -0.58 2.26 3.20
CA TYR A 59 -1.81 3.02 3.16
C TYR A 59 -1.68 4.39 3.84
N LYS A 60 -2.29 5.40 3.25
CA LYS A 60 -2.35 6.78 3.77
C LYS A 60 -3.77 7.33 3.63
N ASN A 61 -4.42 7.57 4.77
CA ASN A 61 -5.76 8.18 4.86
C ASN A 61 -5.78 9.71 4.57
N TYR A 62 -4.84 10.21 3.75
CA TYR A 62 -4.71 11.64 3.45
C TYR A 62 -4.27 11.86 2.00
N PHE A 63 -4.27 13.11 1.54
CA PHE A 63 -3.85 13.49 0.19
C PHE A 63 -2.32 13.57 0.05
N GLY A 64 -1.74 12.94 -0.96
CA GLY A 64 -0.29 12.94 -1.20
C GLY A 64 0.21 14.25 -1.84
N PHE A 65 0.84 15.12 -1.06
CA PHE A 65 1.46 16.35 -1.56
C PHE A 65 2.95 16.16 -1.89
N LYS A 66 3.44 16.81 -2.95
CA LYS A 66 4.87 16.84 -3.34
C LYS A 66 5.76 17.57 -2.32
N ALA A 67 5.20 18.56 -1.62
CA ALA A 67 5.95 19.64 -0.98
C ALA A 67 6.27 19.47 0.52
N ASN A 68 6.25 18.27 1.10
CA ASN A 68 6.74 18.09 2.48
C ASN A 68 8.12 17.39 2.53
N PRO A 69 9.24 18.13 2.49
CA PRO A 69 10.58 17.55 2.35
C PRO A 69 10.99 16.64 3.51
N PHE A 70 10.47 16.87 4.73
CA PHE A 70 10.78 16.04 5.90
C PHE A 70 9.98 14.74 5.91
N ILE A 71 8.69 14.79 5.61
CA ILE A 71 7.85 13.59 5.48
C ILE A 71 8.32 12.76 4.27
N ALA A 72 8.71 13.43 3.17
CA ALA A 72 9.21 12.78 1.98
C ALA A 72 10.53 12.01 2.22
N SER A 73 11.44 12.49 3.08
CA SER A 73 12.73 11.83 3.33
C SER A 73 12.60 10.58 4.21
N GLN A 74 11.76 10.63 5.25
CA GLN A 74 11.46 9.47 6.10
C GLN A 74 10.70 8.40 5.31
N ASN A 75 9.65 8.80 4.59
CA ASN A 75 8.91 7.88 3.71
C ASN A 75 9.84 7.27 2.65
N LYS A 76 10.70 8.05 1.99
CA LYS A 76 11.67 7.51 1.02
C LYS A 76 12.59 6.45 1.61
N THR A 77 13.06 6.63 2.84
CA THR A 77 13.95 5.67 3.50
C THR A 77 13.21 4.37 3.83
N GLN A 78 11.99 4.48 4.35
CA GLN A 78 11.12 3.35 4.63
C GLN A 78 10.80 2.56 3.34
N LEU A 79 10.31 3.23 2.31
CA LEU A 79 9.93 2.61 1.04
C LEU A 79 11.14 1.94 0.37
N LYS A 80 12.34 2.54 0.41
CA LYS A 80 13.57 1.90 -0.07
C LYS A 80 13.90 0.60 0.68
N LYS A 81 13.67 0.54 1.99
CA LYS A 81 13.86 -0.69 2.77
C LYS A 81 12.87 -1.77 2.35
N TYR A 82 11.62 -1.40 2.08
CA TYR A 82 10.61 -2.35 1.60
C TYR A 82 11.00 -2.93 0.25
N ILE A 83 11.42 -2.07 -0.69
CA ILE A 83 11.93 -2.49 -2.00
C ILE A 83 13.11 -3.44 -1.87
N ALA A 84 14.09 -3.12 -1.03
CA ALA A 84 15.31 -3.92 -0.89
C ALA A 84 15.07 -5.30 -0.26
N LYS A 85 14.08 -5.43 0.64
CA LYS A 85 13.84 -6.66 1.41
C LYS A 85 12.67 -7.51 0.92
N ILE A 86 11.67 -6.90 0.30
CA ILE A 86 10.43 -7.57 -0.11
C ILE A 86 10.30 -7.57 -1.63
N GLY A 87 10.59 -6.45 -2.28
CA GLY A 87 10.42 -6.26 -3.73
C GLY A 87 9.53 -5.06 -4.05
N PRO A 88 9.15 -4.87 -5.32
CA PRO A 88 8.26 -3.79 -5.76
C PRO A 88 6.95 -3.67 -4.97
N GLY A 89 6.40 -2.47 -4.85
CA GLY A 89 5.16 -2.26 -4.11
C GLY A 89 4.49 -0.93 -4.39
N GLY A 90 3.53 -0.57 -3.54
CA GLY A 90 2.67 0.58 -3.74
C GLY A 90 2.43 1.43 -2.51
N VAL A 91 2.21 2.73 -2.71
CA VAL A 91 1.63 3.61 -1.70
C VAL A 91 0.21 3.97 -2.12
N VAL A 92 -0.75 3.81 -1.22
CA VAL A 92 -2.17 4.00 -1.49
C VAL A 92 -2.66 5.22 -0.73
N PHE A 93 -3.16 6.21 -1.45
CA PHE A 93 -3.71 7.43 -0.88
C PHE A 93 -5.22 7.42 -1.00
N ARG A 94 -5.93 7.55 0.13
CA ARG A 94 -7.40 7.59 0.15
C ARG A 94 -7.97 8.76 -0.65
N LEU A 95 -7.35 9.94 -0.51
CA LEU A 95 -7.88 11.18 -1.09
C LEU A 95 -7.25 11.51 -2.45
N GLY A 96 -6.31 10.69 -2.93
CA GLY A 96 -5.52 10.95 -4.12
C GLY A 96 -4.16 11.60 -3.83
N PHE A 97 -3.47 12.02 -4.88
CA PHE A 97 -2.12 12.55 -4.80
C PHE A 97 -1.80 13.51 -5.97
N GLU A 98 -0.80 14.37 -5.80
CA GLU A 98 -0.25 15.19 -6.88
C GLU A 98 0.55 14.35 -7.89
N THR A 99 0.49 14.73 -9.17
CA THR A 99 1.36 14.14 -10.20
C THR A 99 2.84 14.27 -9.80
N ASP A 100 3.63 13.23 -10.02
CA ASP A 100 5.05 13.14 -9.67
C ASP A 100 5.39 13.28 -8.17
N HIS A 101 4.43 13.07 -7.26
CA HIS A 101 4.69 13.11 -5.80
C HIS A 101 5.66 12.02 -5.32
N LEU A 102 5.66 10.82 -5.94
CA LEU A 102 6.53 9.68 -5.60
C LEU A 102 7.33 9.23 -6.82
N ASN A 103 8.60 9.61 -6.87
CA ASN A 103 9.56 9.15 -7.88
C ASN A 103 10.60 8.21 -7.24
N ILE A 104 10.19 6.96 -6.98
CA ILE A 104 11.07 5.89 -6.47
C ILE A 104 10.88 4.66 -7.37
N LYS A 105 11.97 4.18 -7.99
CA LYS A 105 11.91 2.99 -8.84
C LYS A 105 11.37 1.79 -8.06
N GLY A 106 10.37 1.12 -8.61
CA GLY A 106 9.72 -0.05 -7.99
C GLY A 106 8.58 0.31 -7.03
N VAL A 107 8.33 1.59 -6.77
CA VAL A 107 7.17 2.05 -6.00
C VAL A 107 6.20 2.77 -6.93
N LYS A 108 4.93 2.37 -6.91
CA LYS A 108 3.85 3.07 -7.60
C LYS A 108 2.89 3.69 -6.60
N ALA A 109 2.34 4.84 -6.93
CA ALA A 109 1.30 5.44 -6.12
C ALA A 109 -0.07 5.15 -6.71
N PHE A 110 -1.04 4.95 -5.83
CA PHE A 110 -2.41 4.61 -6.20
C PHE A 110 -3.40 5.50 -5.46
N HIS A 111 -4.44 5.90 -6.16
CA HIS A 111 -5.68 6.34 -5.53
C HIS A 111 -6.41 5.09 -5.05
N GLU A 112 -6.94 5.12 -3.82
CA GLU A 112 -7.59 3.96 -3.22
C GLU A 112 -8.69 3.37 -4.11
N GLU A 113 -9.56 4.21 -4.65
CA GLU A 113 -10.69 3.79 -5.48
C GLU A 113 -10.23 3.07 -6.75
N ASP A 114 -9.22 3.60 -7.44
CA ASP A 114 -8.67 3.02 -8.68
C ASP A 114 -8.01 1.66 -8.41
N LEU A 115 -7.28 1.54 -7.29
CA LEU A 115 -6.65 0.30 -6.88
C LEU A 115 -7.70 -0.76 -6.57
N LEU A 116 -8.71 -0.43 -5.77
CA LEU A 116 -9.77 -1.36 -5.42
C LEU A 116 -10.58 -1.78 -6.66
N GLN A 117 -10.81 -0.88 -7.61
CA GLN A 117 -11.43 -1.21 -8.88
C GLN A 117 -10.57 -2.19 -9.71
N CYS A 118 -9.26 -1.99 -9.75
CA CYS A 118 -8.34 -2.92 -10.43
C CYS A 118 -8.33 -4.30 -9.78
N LEU A 119 -8.32 -4.38 -8.45
CA LEU A 119 -8.38 -5.64 -7.73
C LEU A 119 -9.70 -6.37 -7.99
N ARG A 120 -10.84 -5.67 -7.91
CA ARG A 120 -12.17 -6.23 -8.26
C ARG A 120 -12.19 -6.81 -9.66
N ALA A 121 -11.70 -6.07 -10.65
CA ALA A 121 -11.71 -6.51 -12.05
C ALA A 121 -10.77 -7.70 -12.33
N SER A 122 -9.76 -7.92 -11.49
CA SER A 122 -8.80 -9.01 -11.67
C SER A 122 -9.35 -10.37 -11.23
N ILE A 123 -10.29 -10.39 -10.28
CA ILE A 123 -10.94 -11.61 -9.78
C ILE A 123 -11.83 -12.25 -10.86
N PHE A 124 -12.50 -11.43 -11.68
CA PHE A 124 -13.39 -11.92 -12.75
C PHE A 124 -12.65 -12.48 -13.98
N LYS A 125 -11.32 -12.51 -13.97
CA LYS A 125 -10.52 -13.08 -15.08
C LYS A 125 -10.12 -14.53 -14.88
N VAL A 126 -10.48 -15.15 -13.75
CA VAL A 126 -10.32 -16.58 -13.52
C VAL A 126 -11.69 -17.24 -13.67
N ALA A 127 -12.13 -17.39 -14.92
CA ALA A 127 -13.27 -18.21 -15.32
C ALA A 127 -12.89 -18.99 -16.58
#